data_AF-A0A939UB17-F1
#
_entry.id   AF-A0A939UB17-F1
#
_cell.length_a   1.000
_cell.length_b   1.000
_cell.length_c   1.000
_cell.angle_alpha   90.00
_cell.angle_beta   90.00
_cell.angle_gamma   90.00
#
_symmetry.space_group_name_H-M   'P 1'
#
loop_
_entity.id
_entity.type
_entity.pdbx_description
1 polymer ?
#
loop_
_entity_poly.entity_id
_entity_poly.type
_entity_poly.pdbx_seq_one_letter_code
_entity_poly.pdbx_strand_id
1 'polypeptide(L)'
;VSYKGRSFDDITTVYISDKGERVRSKSELIIANALFHSKIPYRYEYPLFVKGTGEFHPDFLCLNPRTGCEILWEHFGLIDNEDYRNNAVSKLAKYSEAGYVPGKNFIYTMETTKTPLNSWFVKRIIQENFA
;
A
#
# COMPACT_ATOMS: atom_id res chain seq x y z
N VAL A 1 10.20 -1.58 -16.03
CA VAL A 1 9.01 -1.03 -16.69
C VAL A 1 8.71 0.32 -16.06
N SER A 2 8.69 1.40 -16.84
CA SER A 2 8.25 2.72 -16.38
C SER A 2 6.73 2.76 -16.34
N TYR A 3 6.15 3.35 -15.29
CA TYR A 3 4.71 3.56 -15.15
C TYR A 3 4.47 4.94 -14.53
N LYS A 4 3.26 5.47 -14.72
CA LYS A 4 2.86 6.77 -14.18
C LYS A 4 1.94 6.53 -12.97
N GLY A 5 2.39 6.92 -11.79
CA GLY A 5 1.54 6.99 -10.59
C GLY A 5 0.59 8.18 -10.63
N ARG A 6 -0.13 8.44 -9.53
CA ARG A 6 -1.03 9.60 -9.46
C ARG A 6 -0.23 10.90 -9.37
N SER A 7 -0.80 12.03 -9.82
CA SER A 7 -0.16 13.35 -9.70
C SER A 7 -0.09 13.80 -8.23
N PHE A 8 0.94 14.55 -7.86
CA PHE A 8 1.05 15.17 -6.54
C PHE A 8 0.54 16.61 -6.58
N ASP A 9 -0.13 17.05 -5.52
CA ASP A 9 -0.50 18.45 -5.34
C ASP A 9 0.69 19.22 -4.75
N ASP A 10 0.98 20.40 -5.30
CA ASP A 10 2.16 21.20 -4.94
C ASP A 10 2.13 21.76 -3.51
N ILE A 11 0.94 21.80 -2.89
CA ILE A 11 0.71 22.38 -1.55
C ILE A 11 0.90 21.31 -0.44
N THR A 12 1.03 20.04 -0.80
CA THR A 12 1.12 18.94 0.18
C THR A 12 2.53 18.75 0.73
N THR A 13 2.62 18.41 2.01
CA THR A 13 3.88 18.02 2.65
C THR A 13 4.57 16.93 1.83
N VAL A 14 5.86 17.13 1.57
CA VAL A 14 6.68 16.20 0.77
C VAL A 14 7.30 15.16 1.69
N TYR A 15 7.04 13.88 1.41
CA TYR A 15 7.70 12.73 2.04
C TYR A 15 8.52 12.01 0.99
N ILE A 16 9.83 11.87 1.20
CA ILE A 16 10.74 11.18 0.28
C ILE A 16 11.28 9.93 0.97
N SER A 17 11.08 8.77 0.34
CA SER A 17 11.60 7.48 0.82
C SER A 17 13.11 7.37 0.65
N ASP A 18 13.71 6.41 1.34
CA ASP A 18 15.15 6.11 1.22
C ASP A 18 15.52 5.58 -0.18
N LYS A 19 14.51 5.11 -0.93
CA LYS A 19 14.61 4.74 -2.35
C LYS A 19 14.48 5.95 -3.30
N GLY A 20 14.23 7.15 -2.77
CA GLY A 20 14.07 8.39 -3.51
C GLY A 20 12.67 8.63 -4.08
N GLU A 21 11.66 7.86 -3.65
CA GLU A 21 10.28 8.00 -4.12
C GLU A 21 9.52 9.01 -3.26
N ARG A 22 8.79 9.94 -3.89
CA ARG A 22 7.82 10.78 -3.16
C ARG A 22 6.59 9.94 -2.82
N VAL A 23 6.18 9.93 -1.55
CA VAL A 23 4.99 9.22 -1.05
C VAL A 23 3.96 10.18 -0.45
N ARG A 24 2.70 9.75 -0.28
CA ARG A 24 1.58 10.63 0.12
C ARG A 24 1.51 10.88 1.61
N SER A 25 2.02 9.95 2.43
CA SER A 25 1.85 10.00 3.88
C SER A 25 3.08 9.52 4.65
N LYS A 26 3.13 9.87 5.95
CA LYS A 26 4.17 9.37 6.87
C LYS A 26 4.10 7.85 7.01
N SER A 27 2.90 7.28 7.00
CA SER A 27 2.68 5.85 7.16
C SER A 27 3.14 5.08 5.92
N GLU A 28 2.87 5.60 4.72
CA GLU A 28 3.46 5.09 3.48
C GLU A 28 4.99 5.21 3.46
N LEU A 29 5.55 6.30 3.99
CA LEU A 29 7.01 6.46 4.10
C LEU A 29 7.63 5.35 4.97
N ILE A 30 6.98 5.02 6.10
CA ILE A 30 7.40 3.92 6.97
C ILE A 30 7.37 2.59 6.22
N ILE A 31 6.30 2.30 5.48
CA ILE A 31 6.15 1.05 4.70
C ILE A 31 7.20 1.00 3.57
N ALA A 32 7.34 2.07 2.79
CA ALA A 32 8.28 2.16 1.67
C ALA A 32 9.73 1.93 2.12
N ASN A 33 10.14 2.56 3.22
CA ASN A 33 11.48 2.39 3.78
C ASN A 33 11.69 0.99 4.37
N ALA A 34 10.66 0.42 5.02
CA ALA A 34 10.75 -0.94 5.55
C ALA A 34 10.87 -2.00 4.43
N LEU A 35 10.10 -1.86 3.35
CA LEU A 35 10.21 -2.70 2.16
C LEU A 35 11.59 -2.59 1.51
N PHE A 36 12.09 -1.36 1.34
CA PHE A 36 13.39 -1.09 0.75
C PHE A 36 14.53 -1.71 1.56
N HIS A 37 14.58 -1.46 2.87
CA HIS A 37 15.62 -2.03 3.75
C HIS A 37 15.55 -3.56 3.85
N SER A 38 14.35 -4.14 3.71
CA SER A 38 14.16 -5.59 3.69
C SER A 38 14.43 -6.21 2.31
N LYS A 39 14.87 -5.41 1.33
CA LYS A 39 15.14 -5.83 -0.05
C LYS A 39 13.94 -6.48 -0.74
N ILE A 40 12.72 -6.08 -0.37
CA ILE A 40 11.50 -6.53 -1.04
C ILE A 40 11.28 -5.65 -2.27
N PRO A 41 11.30 -6.21 -3.49
CA PRO A 41 10.98 -5.41 -4.67
C PRO A 41 9.52 -4.96 -4.63
N TYR A 42 9.27 -3.69 -4.89
CA TYR A 42 7.91 -3.14 -4.95
C TYR A 42 7.77 -2.05 -6.00
N ARG A 43 6.53 -1.80 -6.39
CA ARG A 43 6.10 -0.64 -7.16
C ARG A 43 5.09 0.17 -6.34
N TYR A 44 5.35 1.46 -6.18
CA TYR A 44 4.50 2.40 -5.46
C TYR A 44 3.42 2.99 -6.39
N GLU A 45 2.15 3.04 -5.96
CA GLU A 45 0.99 3.52 -6.76
C GLU A 45 0.88 2.93 -8.17
N TYR A 46 1.27 1.66 -8.35
CA TYR A 46 1.26 1.01 -9.66
C TYR A 46 -0.17 0.80 -10.18
N PRO A 47 -0.52 1.27 -11.39
CA PRO A 47 -1.85 1.09 -11.94
C PRO A 47 -2.12 -0.38 -12.26
N LEU A 48 -3.22 -0.90 -11.71
CA LEU A 48 -3.69 -2.25 -11.95
C LEU A 48 -5.06 -2.19 -12.64
N PHE A 49 -5.17 -2.92 -13.74
CA PHE A 49 -6.39 -3.00 -14.53
C PHE A 49 -7.04 -4.35 -14.31
N VAL A 50 -8.24 -4.36 -13.74
CA VAL A 50 -9.03 -5.59 -13.60
C VAL A 50 -10.31 -5.46 -14.42
N LYS A 51 -10.51 -6.44 -15.30
CA LYS A 51 -11.67 -6.50 -16.19
C LYS A 51 -12.95 -6.55 -15.36
N GLY A 52 -13.81 -5.55 -15.53
CA GLY A 52 -15.09 -5.43 -14.82
C GLY A 52 -15.06 -4.52 -13.59
N THR A 53 -13.89 -4.30 -12.98
CA THR A 53 -13.74 -3.44 -11.78
C THR A 53 -13.10 -2.09 -12.11
N GLY A 54 -12.34 -2.01 -13.20
CA GLY A 54 -11.66 -0.79 -13.65
C GLY A 54 -10.20 -0.72 -13.23
N GLU A 55 -9.65 0.49 -13.23
CA GLU A 55 -8.28 0.78 -12.81
C GLU A 55 -8.23 1.13 -11.31
N PHE A 56 -7.23 0.60 -10.60
CA PHE A 56 -6.95 0.96 -9.22
C PHE A 56 -5.45 1.14 -8.99
N HIS A 57 -5.14 2.02 -8.04
CA HIS A 57 -3.78 2.30 -7.58
C HIS A 57 -3.71 1.87 -6.11
N PRO A 58 -3.19 0.68 -5.81
CA PRO A 58 -2.82 0.34 -4.45
C PRO A 58 -1.60 1.14 -4.03
N ASP A 59 -1.39 1.31 -2.73
CA ASP A 59 -0.19 2.01 -2.25
C ASP A 59 1.08 1.27 -2.68
N PHE A 60 1.12 -0.05 -2.52
CA PHE A 60 2.25 -0.87 -2.93
C PHE A 60 1.81 -2.15 -3.65
N LEU A 61 2.52 -2.48 -4.72
CA LEU A 61 2.53 -3.80 -5.34
C LEU A 61 3.89 -4.43 -5.08
N CYS A 62 3.94 -5.40 -4.17
CA CYS A 62 5.15 -6.04 -3.69
C CYS A 62 5.36 -7.37 -4.42
N LEU A 63 6.59 -7.69 -4.79
CA LEU A 63 6.96 -9.00 -5.32
C LEU A 63 7.56 -9.84 -4.20
N ASN A 64 6.98 -11.00 -3.93
CA ASN A 64 7.60 -11.97 -3.03
C ASN A 64 8.82 -12.61 -3.73
N PRO A 65 10.05 -12.37 -3.25
CA PRO A 65 11.25 -12.84 -3.94
C PRO A 65 11.41 -14.36 -3.92
N ARG A 66 10.72 -15.07 -3.01
CA ARG A 66 10.79 -16.54 -2.89
C ARG A 66 9.82 -17.24 -3.83
N THR A 67 8.58 -16.74 -3.89
CA THR A 67 7.51 -17.37 -4.68
C THR A 67 7.36 -16.76 -6.06
N GLY A 68 7.89 -15.56 -6.29
CA GLY A 68 7.66 -14.79 -7.51
C GLY A 68 6.24 -14.23 -7.62
N CYS A 69 5.40 -14.40 -6.60
CA CYS A 69 4.02 -13.90 -6.60
C CYS A 69 3.96 -12.42 -6.22
N GLU A 70 3.06 -11.69 -6.87
CA GLU A 70 2.74 -10.32 -6.48
C GLU A 70 1.73 -10.31 -5.31
N ILE A 71 2.00 -9.45 -4.33
CA ILE A 71 1.16 -9.21 -3.15
C ILE A 71 0.82 -7.72 -3.13
N LEU A 72 -0.47 -7.42 -3.13
CA LEU A 72 -0.95 -6.04 -3.00
C LEU A 72 -0.88 -5.62 -1.53
N TRP A 73 -0.39 -4.41 -1.24
CA TRP A 73 -0.42 -3.84 0.10
C TRP A 73 -1.03 -2.43 0.08
N GLU A 74 -2.16 -2.29 0.77
CA GLU A 74 -2.90 -1.02 0.95
C GLU A 74 -2.84 -0.53 2.41
N HIS A 75 -2.72 0.77 2.62
CA HIS A 75 -2.75 1.42 3.93
C HIS A 75 -3.91 2.42 4.05
N PHE A 76 -4.82 2.16 4.98
CA PHE A 76 -5.96 3.04 5.27
C PHE A 76 -5.66 3.96 6.47
N GLY A 77 -5.30 5.20 6.16
CA GLY A 77 -4.72 6.18 7.10
C GLY A 77 -5.68 6.86 8.09
N LEU A 78 -6.99 6.87 7.82
CA LEU A 78 -7.95 7.73 8.53
C LEU A 78 -9.30 7.04 8.79
N ILE A 79 -9.29 5.83 9.35
CA ILE A 79 -10.53 5.03 9.55
C ILE A 79 -11.50 5.65 10.59
N ASP A 80 -11.02 6.57 11.42
CA ASP A 80 -11.84 7.37 12.33
C ASP A 80 -12.65 8.47 11.62
N ASN A 81 -12.28 8.86 10.39
CA ASN A 81 -13.08 9.73 9.54
C ASN A 81 -14.16 8.92 8.80
N GLU A 82 -15.42 9.32 8.93
CA GLU A 82 -16.57 8.56 8.40
C GLU A 82 -16.58 8.45 6.87
N ASP A 83 -16.38 9.57 6.17
CA ASP A 83 -16.35 9.59 4.70
C ASP A 83 -15.18 8.76 4.17
N TYR A 84 -14.00 8.89 4.78
CA TYR A 84 -12.83 8.10 4.44
C TYR A 84 -13.06 6.61 4.69
N ARG A 85 -13.68 6.25 5.82
CA ARG A 85 -13.99 4.86 6.16
C ARG A 85 -14.95 4.23 5.14
N ASN A 86 -15.98 4.95 4.71
CA ASN A 86 -16.90 4.47 3.67
C ASN A 86 -16.18 4.22 2.34
N ASN A 87 -15.26 5.13 1.97
CA ASN A 87 -14.41 4.94 0.80
C ASN A 87 -13.45 3.76 0.95
N ALA A 88 -12.87 3.54 2.13
CA ALA A 88 -12.01 2.40 2.42
C ALA A 88 -12.76 1.08 2.27
N VAL A 89 -13.99 0.98 2.78
CA VAL A 89 -14.85 -0.19 2.62
C VAL A 89 -15.19 -0.43 1.15
N SER A 90 -15.53 0.61 0.39
CA SER A 90 -15.74 0.48 -1.06
C SER A 90 -14.50 -0.01 -1.79
N LYS A 91 -13.31 0.48 -1.41
CA LYS A 91 -12.03 0.04 -1.99
C LYS A 91 -11.74 -1.43 -1.67
N LEU A 92 -11.98 -1.87 -0.43
CA LEU A 92 -11.88 -3.28 -0.03
C LEU A 92 -12.82 -4.19 -0.82
N ALA A 93 -14.07 -3.76 -1.04
CA ALA A 93 -15.03 -4.53 -1.86
C ALA A 93 -14.53 -4.69 -3.31
N LYS A 94 -14.01 -3.62 -3.92
CA LYS A 94 -13.41 -3.66 -5.27
C LYS A 94 -12.21 -4.60 -5.34
N TYR A 95 -11.33 -4.59 -4.33
CA TYR A 95 -10.22 -5.54 -4.26
C TYR A 95 -10.71 -6.98 -4.19
N SER A 96 -11.73 -7.25 -3.38
CA SER A 96 -12.35 -8.58 -3.27
C SER A 96 -12.95 -9.04 -4.61
N GLU A 97 -13.71 -8.19 -5.29
CA GLU A 97 -14.27 -8.46 -6.63
C GLU A 97 -13.18 -8.73 -7.66
N ALA A 98 -12.04 -8.06 -7.52
CA ALA A 98 -10.86 -8.25 -8.36
C ALA A 98 -10.03 -9.51 -8.02
N GLY A 99 -10.44 -10.30 -7.02
CA GLY A 99 -9.76 -11.54 -6.62
C GLY A 99 -8.58 -11.35 -5.66
N TYR A 100 -8.47 -10.18 -5.03
CA TYR A 100 -7.50 -9.92 -3.96
C TYR A 100 -8.07 -10.34 -2.61
N VAL A 101 -7.47 -11.38 -2.03
CA VAL A 101 -7.93 -12.02 -0.79
C VAL A 101 -6.93 -11.71 0.34
N PRO A 102 -7.39 -11.09 1.45
CA PRO A 102 -6.55 -10.83 2.61
C PRO A 102 -5.81 -12.08 3.10
N GLY A 103 -4.50 -11.96 3.34
CA GLY A 103 -3.65 -13.05 3.81
C GLY A 103 -3.20 -14.05 2.73
N LYS A 104 -3.62 -13.88 1.48
CA LYS A 104 -3.14 -14.69 0.34
C LYS A 104 -2.30 -13.86 -0.63
N ASN A 105 -2.93 -12.87 -1.25
CA ASN A 105 -2.33 -11.97 -2.25
C ASN A 105 -2.64 -10.49 -1.94
N PHE A 106 -3.18 -10.22 -0.76
CA PHE A 106 -3.53 -8.89 -0.30
C PHE A 106 -3.21 -8.72 1.18
N ILE A 107 -2.52 -7.62 1.49
CA ILE A 107 -2.24 -7.13 2.82
C ILE A 107 -2.93 -5.77 2.92
N TYR A 108 -3.60 -5.51 4.04
CA TYR A 108 -4.00 -4.15 4.37
C TYR A 108 -3.61 -3.80 5.79
N THR A 109 -3.33 -2.52 5.99
CA THR A 109 -3.05 -1.93 7.29
C THR A 109 -3.98 -0.76 7.50
N MET A 110 -4.31 -0.46 8.75
CA MET A 110 -5.24 0.61 9.09
C MET A 110 -4.69 1.37 10.28
N GLU A 111 -4.94 2.67 10.32
CA GLU A 111 -4.68 3.51 11.48
C GLU A 111 -5.85 4.48 11.71
N THR A 112 -5.82 5.08 12.89
CA THR A 112 -6.67 6.23 13.24
C THR A 112 -5.77 7.33 13.76
N THR A 113 -6.29 8.54 13.89
CA THR A 113 -5.52 9.66 14.46
C THR A 113 -4.96 9.35 15.86
N LYS A 114 -5.63 8.49 16.64
CA LYS A 114 -5.23 8.11 18.01
C LYS A 114 -4.35 6.85 18.07
N THR A 115 -4.39 6.02 17.04
CA THR A 115 -3.68 4.74 16.98
C THR A 115 -2.88 4.69 15.68
N PRO A 116 -1.72 5.37 15.62
CA PRO A 116 -0.90 5.46 14.41
C PRO A 116 -0.21 4.13 14.08
N LEU A 117 0.18 3.97 12.82
CA LEU A 117 0.89 2.81 12.31
C LEU A 117 2.23 2.64 13.02
N ASN A 118 2.42 1.46 13.61
CA ASN A 118 3.65 1.11 14.29
C ASN A 118 4.65 0.47 13.32
N SER A 119 5.85 1.05 13.22
CA SER A 119 6.93 0.54 12.35
C SER A 119 7.37 -0.89 12.69
N TRP A 120 7.28 -1.31 13.96
CA TRP A 120 7.54 -2.70 14.36
C TRP A 120 6.50 -3.65 13.74
N PHE A 121 5.24 -3.23 13.70
CA PHE A 121 4.18 -4.04 13.09
C PHE A 121 4.38 -4.19 11.58
N VAL A 122 4.81 -3.12 10.89
CA VAL A 122 5.19 -3.16 9.47
C VAL A 122 6.32 -4.17 9.23
N LYS A 123 7.38 -4.16 10.06
CA LYS A 123 8.47 -5.14 9.96
C LYS A 123 7.99 -6.58 10.16
N ARG A 124 7.08 -6.81 11.12
CA ARG A 124 6.48 -8.13 11.35
C ARG A 124 5.68 -8.61 10.13
N ILE A 125 4.84 -7.75 9.54
CA ILE A 125 4.11 -8.07 8.30
C ILE A 125 5.10 -8.48 7.20
N ILE A 126 6.20 -7.75 7.04
CA ILE A 126 7.20 -8.06 6.02
C ILE A 126 7.79 -9.46 6.27
N GLN A 127 8.15 -9.77 7.51
CA GLN A 127 8.70 -11.07 7.88
C GLN A 127 7.71 -12.21 7.60
N GLU A 128 6.45 -12.07 8.01
CA GLU A 128 5.45 -13.14 7.86
C GLU A 128 5.08 -13.40 6.39
N ASN A 129 5.08 -12.37 5.53
CA ASN A 129 4.58 -12.47 4.16
C ASN A 129 5.68 -12.65 3.12
N PHE A 130 6.91 -12.20 3.40
CA PHE A 130 8.00 -12.16 2.40
C PHE A 130 9.28 -12.89 2.83
N ALA A 131 9.53 -13.14 4.12
CA ALA A 131 10.74 -13.81 4.61
C ALA A 131 10.65 -15.33 4.60
#